data_AF-A0A5J4SYW4-F1
#
_entry.id   AF-A0A5J4SYW4-F1
#
_cell.length_a   1.000
_cell.length_b   1.000
_cell.length_c   1.000
_cell.angle_alpha   90.00
_cell.angle_beta   90.00
_cell.angle_gamma   90.00
#
_symmetry.space_group_name_H-M   'P 1'
#
loop_
_entity.id
_entity.type
_entity.pdbx_description
1 polymer ?
#
loop_
_entity_poly.entity_id
_entity_poly.type
_entity_poly.pdbx_seq_one_letter_code
_entity_poly.pdbx_strand_id
1 'polypeptide(L)'
;MTITIVFYSSKVLKKKDECPIMVRLSEGKKKKYVSTGVSCKTNDWNDNKNRVYSTDANYTEKNEKITAKYDYYESRKKEYYAAYNGYDLEYIASDKPIITQYHDETGEETITNFYDLIQLKIEDYTEDGSQKNIRQLKNFLLANFGDNIPISSINQKWFNEFLMKLNDTKTVRQAKKLIERFNIVYNFGRENGHIPYGKKLKFNANKYKFKIDKRAITEMEISAIQLLWQCDYPLYESRLELNGENKYEHTFDFHNPINALTLFLCMYALQGVSPCDFANLRIRDLVLLTEKDKDFNMKDYITGEYNELDEEKFLNFMKTVKTLNYYHICKNRQKNGTLFEVDIHYDILYPLIKNYLCTKNGTLKDKDDFLFNILDKNKTYSKKQQNGRVSNVFFKLNKSLKSYLSVNLKSLDLRKKSYYTTRFTFLTVGYHIGVNAKHLAQMAGHSEKETRTYLESYNQKEMAKINSEIWHGKKE
;
A
#
# COMPACT_ATOMS: atom_id res chain seq x y z
N MET A 1 -30.79 -27.09 -12.50
CA MET A 1 -29.72 -26.92 -13.51
C MET A 1 -29.87 -27.92 -14.64
N THR A 2 -29.70 -27.47 -15.89
CA THR A 2 -29.64 -28.32 -17.08
C THR A 2 -28.26 -28.26 -17.73
N ILE A 3 -27.81 -29.41 -18.24
CA ILE A 3 -26.55 -29.57 -18.98
C ILE A 3 -26.91 -30.03 -20.39
N THR A 4 -26.35 -29.36 -21.39
CA THR A 4 -26.60 -29.69 -22.81
C THR A 4 -25.30 -29.58 -23.59
N ILE A 5 -25.09 -30.46 -24.55
CA ILE A 5 -24.04 -30.28 -25.56
C ILE A 5 -24.56 -29.33 -26.63
N VAL A 6 -23.73 -28.38 -27.06
CA VAL A 6 -24.09 -27.40 -28.08
C VAL A 6 -22.95 -27.21 -29.07
N PHE A 7 -23.30 -27.09 -30.35
CA PHE A 7 -22.42 -26.61 -31.40
C PHE A 7 -22.32 -25.08 -31.31
N TYR A 8 -21.12 -24.56 -31.07
CA TYR A 8 -20.91 -23.14 -30.80
C TYR A 8 -20.54 -22.38 -32.08
N SER A 9 -21.53 -22.19 -32.96
CA SER A 9 -21.37 -21.58 -34.29
C SER A 9 -20.90 -20.13 -34.28
N SER A 10 -21.00 -19.43 -33.15
CA SER A 10 -20.53 -18.03 -33.02
C SER A 10 -19.00 -17.88 -32.98
N LYS A 11 -18.25 -18.99 -32.94
CA LYS A 11 -16.78 -18.97 -32.93
C LYS A 11 -16.22 -19.97 -33.92
N VAL A 12 -15.66 -19.49 -35.03
CA VAL A 12 -14.93 -20.31 -36.00
C VAL A 12 -13.44 -20.31 -35.66
N LEU A 13 -12.82 -21.49 -35.62
CA LEU A 13 -11.40 -21.65 -35.32
C LEU A 13 -10.56 -21.43 -36.59
N LYS A 14 -9.82 -20.31 -36.64
CA LYS A 14 -9.06 -19.81 -37.82
C LYS A 14 -8.13 -20.84 -38.51
N LYS A 15 -7.68 -21.89 -37.82
CA LYS A 15 -6.74 -22.88 -38.38
C LYS A 15 -7.40 -24.06 -39.12
N LYS A 16 -8.69 -24.35 -38.90
CA LYS A 16 -9.34 -25.56 -39.42
C LYS A 16 -10.75 -25.36 -40.01
N ASP A 17 -11.28 -24.12 -39.98
CA ASP A 17 -12.68 -23.83 -40.37
C ASP A 17 -13.69 -24.73 -39.66
N GLU A 18 -13.45 -24.95 -38.37
CA GLU A 18 -14.29 -25.76 -37.50
C GLU A 18 -14.85 -24.91 -36.36
N CYS A 19 -16.03 -25.27 -35.87
CA CYS A 19 -16.62 -24.66 -34.68
C CYS A 19 -16.42 -25.58 -33.47
N PRO A 20 -16.14 -25.02 -32.29
CA PRO A 20 -15.97 -25.81 -31.07
C PRO A 20 -17.31 -26.35 -30.57
N ILE A 21 -17.24 -27.52 -29.98
CA ILE A 21 -18.35 -28.16 -29.29
C ILE A 21 -18.20 -27.83 -27.80
N MET A 22 -19.29 -27.41 -27.18
CA MET A 22 -19.27 -26.90 -25.81
C MET A 22 -20.30 -27.64 -24.95
N VAL A 23 -19.95 -27.85 -23.69
CA VAL A 23 -20.93 -28.16 -22.64
C VAL A 23 -21.53 -26.85 -22.17
N ARG A 24 -22.85 -26.71 -22.30
CA ARG A 24 -23.62 -25.56 -21.81
C ARG A 24 -24.32 -25.92 -20.51
N LEU A 25 -23.92 -25.25 -19.43
CA LEU A 25 -24.51 -25.31 -18.11
C LEU A 25 -25.54 -24.17 -17.96
N SER A 26 -26.79 -24.49 -17.64
CA SER A 26 -27.88 -23.49 -17.52
C SER A 26 -28.62 -23.59 -16.18
N GLU A 27 -28.78 -22.44 -15.53
CA GLU A 27 -29.57 -22.29 -14.30
C GLU A 27 -30.39 -20.99 -14.37
N GLY A 28 -31.70 -21.11 -14.59
CA GLY A 28 -32.57 -19.98 -14.88
C GLY A 28 -32.11 -19.20 -16.12
N LYS A 29 -31.88 -17.88 -15.97
CA LYS A 29 -31.37 -17.01 -17.06
C LYS A 29 -29.84 -17.08 -17.25
N LYS A 30 -29.10 -17.73 -16.35
CA LYS A 30 -27.63 -17.77 -16.39
C LYS A 30 -27.15 -18.96 -17.22
N LYS A 31 -26.10 -18.73 -18.02
CA LYS A 31 -25.49 -19.74 -18.89
C LYS A 31 -23.96 -19.67 -18.75
N LYS A 32 -23.31 -20.83 -18.70
CA LYS A 32 -21.85 -20.98 -18.77
C LYS A 32 -21.51 -22.01 -19.83
N TYR A 33 -20.49 -21.72 -20.63
CA TYR A 33 -20.01 -22.62 -21.69
C TYR A 33 -18.62 -23.11 -21.31
N VAL A 34 -18.42 -24.42 -21.40
CA VAL A 34 -17.12 -25.06 -21.17
C VAL A 34 -16.75 -25.88 -22.39
N SER A 35 -15.50 -25.78 -22.84
CA SER A 35 -15.04 -26.49 -24.03
C SER A 35 -14.89 -27.97 -23.75
N THR A 36 -15.33 -28.81 -24.70
CA THR A 36 -15.04 -30.25 -24.69
C THR A 36 -13.62 -30.56 -25.19
N GLY A 37 -12.91 -29.57 -25.73
CA GLY A 37 -11.65 -29.78 -26.47
C GLY A 37 -11.84 -30.32 -27.88
N VAL A 38 -13.09 -30.46 -28.34
CA VAL A 38 -13.45 -31.00 -29.66
C VAL A 38 -14.05 -29.90 -30.54
N SER A 39 -13.76 -29.95 -31.84
CA SER A 39 -14.37 -29.13 -32.87
C SER A 39 -14.72 -29.98 -34.10
N CYS A 40 -15.69 -29.53 -34.89
CA CYS A 40 -16.05 -30.13 -36.17
C CYS A 40 -16.57 -29.07 -37.16
N LYS A 41 -16.66 -29.43 -38.43
CA LYS A 41 -17.27 -28.57 -39.45
C LYS A 41 -18.79 -28.55 -39.28
N THR A 42 -19.43 -27.51 -39.79
CA THR A 42 -20.89 -27.34 -39.72
C THR A 42 -21.64 -28.54 -40.32
N ASN A 43 -21.15 -29.09 -41.44
CA ASN A 43 -21.80 -30.23 -42.11
C ASN A 43 -21.61 -31.56 -41.36
N ASP A 44 -20.64 -31.64 -40.46
CA ASP A 44 -20.32 -32.84 -39.69
C ASP A 44 -20.98 -32.86 -38.30
N TRP A 45 -21.85 -31.89 -38.00
CA TRP A 45 -22.58 -31.82 -36.73
C TRP A 45 -24.03 -32.28 -36.85
N ASN A 46 -24.49 -33.11 -35.91
CA ASN A 46 -25.88 -33.57 -35.82
C ASN A 46 -26.59 -32.87 -34.65
N ASP A 47 -27.39 -31.84 -34.94
CA ASP A 47 -28.17 -31.11 -33.92
C ASP A 47 -29.22 -31.97 -33.20
N ASN A 48 -29.84 -32.92 -33.91
CA ASN A 48 -30.88 -33.77 -33.31
C ASN A 48 -30.31 -34.73 -32.27
N LYS A 49 -29.09 -35.22 -32.49
CA LYS A 49 -28.41 -36.18 -31.62
C LYS A 49 -27.33 -35.55 -30.75
N ASN A 50 -27.08 -34.25 -30.90
CA ASN A 50 -26.00 -33.49 -30.27
C ASN A 50 -24.63 -34.22 -30.33
N ARG A 51 -24.25 -34.68 -31.53
CA ARG A 51 -23.02 -35.45 -31.76
C ARG A 51 -22.42 -35.19 -33.14
N VAL A 52 -21.15 -35.51 -33.32
CA VAL A 52 -20.47 -35.47 -34.62
C VAL A 52 -20.94 -36.65 -35.50
N TYR A 53 -21.24 -36.39 -36.77
CA TYR A 53 -21.62 -37.38 -37.77
C TYR A 53 -20.45 -38.29 -38.15
N SER A 54 -20.77 -39.48 -38.65
CA SER A 54 -19.79 -40.45 -39.16
C SER A 54 -19.03 -40.01 -40.40
N THR A 55 -19.38 -38.85 -40.97
CA THR A 55 -18.65 -38.20 -42.07
C THR A 55 -17.32 -37.62 -41.62
N ASP A 56 -17.16 -37.31 -40.34
CA ASP A 56 -15.87 -36.89 -39.76
C ASP A 56 -14.99 -38.12 -39.51
N ALA A 57 -13.75 -38.10 -40.03
CA ALA A 57 -12.82 -39.22 -39.92
C ALA A 57 -12.56 -39.66 -38.46
N ASN A 58 -12.67 -38.75 -37.50
CA ASN A 58 -12.43 -39.00 -36.08
C ASN A 58 -13.72 -38.97 -35.25
N TYR A 59 -14.90 -39.16 -35.86
CA TYR A 59 -16.19 -38.98 -35.17
C TYR A 59 -16.33 -39.82 -33.90
N THR A 60 -15.80 -41.05 -33.89
CA THR A 60 -15.87 -41.95 -32.73
C THR A 60 -15.13 -41.34 -31.55
N GLU A 61 -13.84 -41.03 -31.72
CA GLU A 61 -13.01 -40.41 -30.68
C GLU A 61 -13.54 -39.05 -30.23
N LYS A 62 -14.02 -38.24 -31.19
CA LYS A 62 -14.64 -36.93 -30.90
C LYS A 62 -15.88 -37.08 -30.01
N ASN A 63 -16.77 -38.02 -30.35
CA ASN A 63 -17.99 -38.26 -29.60
C ASN A 63 -17.72 -38.88 -28.22
N GLU A 64 -16.71 -39.74 -28.08
CA GLU A 64 -16.25 -40.24 -26.78
C GLU A 64 -15.81 -39.10 -25.86
N LYS A 65 -14.98 -38.17 -26.37
CA LYS A 65 -14.56 -36.98 -25.61
C LYS A 65 -15.73 -36.07 -25.22
N ILE A 66 -16.69 -35.88 -26.10
CA ILE A 66 -17.92 -35.10 -25.82
C ILE A 66 -18.71 -35.75 -24.69
N THR A 67 -18.98 -37.05 -24.79
CA THR A 67 -19.74 -37.82 -23.80
C THR A 67 -19.02 -37.83 -22.46
N ALA A 68 -17.72 -38.10 -22.43
CA ALA A 68 -16.92 -38.07 -21.20
C ALA A 68 -16.99 -36.70 -20.48
N LYS A 69 -16.97 -35.59 -21.23
CA LYS A 69 -17.15 -34.27 -20.61
C LYS A 69 -18.58 -33.97 -20.19
N TYR A 70 -19.59 -34.46 -20.91
CA TYR A 70 -20.98 -34.37 -20.46
C TYR A 70 -21.16 -35.09 -19.12
N ASP A 71 -20.73 -36.35 -19.04
CA ASP A 71 -20.87 -37.20 -17.86
C ASP A 71 -20.09 -36.63 -16.66
N TYR A 72 -18.88 -36.10 -16.90
CA TYR A 72 -18.11 -35.39 -15.89
C TYR A 72 -18.91 -34.25 -15.24
N TYR A 73 -19.56 -33.39 -16.05
CA TYR A 73 -20.33 -32.27 -15.51
C TYR A 73 -21.69 -32.70 -14.92
N GLU A 74 -22.32 -33.77 -15.41
CA GLU A 74 -23.49 -34.36 -14.75
C GLU A 74 -23.14 -34.96 -13.38
N SER A 75 -21.98 -35.63 -13.23
CA SER A 75 -21.48 -36.08 -11.92
C SER A 75 -21.25 -34.91 -10.99
N ARG A 76 -20.48 -33.90 -11.44
CA ARG A 76 -20.22 -32.69 -10.65
C ARG A 76 -21.49 -31.95 -10.25
N LYS A 77 -22.50 -31.91 -11.11
CA LYS A 77 -23.81 -31.32 -10.79
C LYS A 77 -24.50 -32.07 -9.65
N LYS A 78 -24.47 -33.40 -9.65
CA LYS A 78 -25.03 -34.23 -8.58
C LYS A 78 -24.25 -34.05 -7.28
N GLU A 79 -22.92 -34.14 -7.34
CA GLU A 79 -22.02 -33.88 -6.21
C GLU A 79 -22.30 -32.50 -5.61
N TYR A 80 -22.32 -31.45 -6.43
CA TYR A 80 -22.52 -30.08 -5.94
C TYR A 80 -23.87 -29.89 -5.27
N TYR A 81 -24.92 -30.49 -5.83
CA TYR A 81 -26.25 -30.43 -5.25
C TYR A 81 -26.34 -31.18 -3.92
N ALA A 82 -25.73 -32.36 -3.81
CA ALA A 82 -25.65 -33.12 -2.57
C ALA A 82 -24.89 -32.35 -1.47
N ALA A 83 -23.78 -31.71 -1.83
CA ALA A 83 -22.94 -30.94 -0.92
C ALA A 83 -23.62 -29.66 -0.40
N TYR A 84 -24.32 -28.94 -1.29
CA TYR A 84 -24.65 -27.53 -1.07
C TYR A 84 -26.13 -27.17 -1.27
N ASN A 85 -26.98 -28.13 -1.65
CA ASN A 85 -28.41 -27.95 -1.89
C ASN A 85 -28.73 -26.77 -2.84
N GLY A 86 -28.01 -26.68 -3.96
CA GLY A 86 -28.13 -25.61 -4.94
C GLY A 86 -27.16 -25.78 -6.12
N TYR A 87 -27.02 -24.77 -6.99
CA TYR A 87 -26.14 -24.81 -8.16
C TYR A 87 -25.31 -23.52 -8.34
N ASP A 88 -24.00 -23.65 -8.53
CA ASP A 88 -23.10 -22.57 -8.99
C ASP A 88 -22.43 -22.98 -10.30
N LEU A 89 -22.83 -22.34 -11.40
CA LEU A 89 -22.31 -22.64 -12.73
C LEU A 89 -20.81 -22.40 -12.85
N GLU A 90 -20.24 -21.43 -12.12
CA GLU A 90 -18.81 -21.11 -12.21
C GLU A 90 -17.97 -22.18 -11.49
N TYR A 91 -18.45 -22.67 -10.34
CA TYR A 91 -17.75 -23.71 -9.59
C TYR A 91 -17.87 -25.08 -10.25
N ILE A 92 -19.08 -25.43 -10.71
CA ILE A 92 -19.31 -26.69 -11.41
C ILE A 92 -18.46 -26.73 -12.68
N ALA A 93 -18.31 -25.60 -13.38
CA ALA A 93 -17.42 -25.46 -14.54
C ALA A 93 -15.91 -25.49 -14.21
N SER A 94 -15.51 -25.21 -12.97
CA SER A 94 -14.11 -25.20 -12.54
C SER A 94 -13.60 -26.60 -12.20
N ASP A 95 -12.28 -26.77 -12.20
CA ASP A 95 -11.61 -28.01 -11.82
C ASP A 95 -11.45 -28.18 -10.29
N LYS A 96 -12.05 -27.29 -9.49
CA LYS A 96 -11.93 -27.36 -8.02
C LYS A 96 -12.71 -28.57 -7.46
N PRO A 97 -12.18 -29.29 -6.46
CA PRO A 97 -12.87 -30.43 -5.86
C PRO A 97 -14.22 -30.02 -5.25
N ILE A 98 -15.26 -30.82 -5.45
CA ILE A 98 -16.55 -30.63 -4.76
C ILE A 98 -16.54 -31.53 -3.54
N ILE A 99 -16.53 -30.93 -2.35
CA ILE A 99 -16.44 -31.67 -1.10
C ILE A 99 -17.89 -31.98 -0.68
N THR A 100 -18.34 -33.21 -0.94
CA THR A 100 -19.72 -33.67 -0.72
C THR A 100 -19.98 -34.19 0.68
N GLN A 101 -18.96 -34.69 1.35
CA GLN A 101 -19.00 -35.18 2.72
C GLN A 101 -17.61 -34.95 3.30
N TYR A 102 -17.55 -34.30 4.46
CA TYR A 102 -16.33 -34.29 5.26
C TYR A 102 -16.21 -35.66 5.94
N HIS A 103 -15.59 -36.61 5.25
CA HIS A 103 -14.85 -37.67 5.91
C HIS A 103 -13.42 -37.52 5.45
N ASP A 104 -12.64 -36.78 6.23
CA ASP A 104 -11.22 -36.99 6.21
C ASP A 104 -10.98 -38.36 6.85
N GLU A 105 -10.50 -39.31 6.06
CA GLU A 105 -9.97 -40.61 6.51
C GLU A 105 -8.78 -40.42 7.49
N THR A 106 -8.37 -39.17 7.74
CA THR A 106 -7.30 -38.76 8.66
C THR A 106 -7.79 -38.27 10.03
N GLY A 107 -9.11 -38.11 10.26
CA GLY A 107 -9.64 -37.77 11.59
C GLY A 107 -9.41 -36.32 12.05
N GLU A 108 -9.14 -35.37 11.15
CA GLU A 108 -9.07 -33.94 11.52
C GLU A 108 -10.48 -33.30 11.61
N GLU A 109 -10.67 -32.45 12.64
CA GLU A 109 -11.95 -31.82 12.97
C GLU A 109 -12.48 -30.92 11.84
N THR A 110 -13.78 -31.03 11.57
CA THR A 110 -14.49 -30.16 10.63
C THR A 110 -14.59 -28.74 11.16
N ILE A 111 -14.04 -27.77 10.42
CA ILE A 111 -14.20 -26.35 10.75
C ILE A 111 -15.65 -25.93 10.53
N THR A 112 -16.38 -25.74 11.63
CA THR A 112 -17.79 -25.38 11.63
C THR A 112 -18.03 -23.94 12.08
N ASN A 113 -17.08 -23.31 12.79
CA ASN A 113 -17.17 -21.95 13.29
C ASN A 113 -16.29 -21.00 12.48
N PHE A 114 -16.81 -19.80 12.18
CA PHE A 114 -16.09 -18.79 11.41
C PHE A 114 -14.85 -18.25 12.15
N TYR A 115 -14.81 -18.35 13.47
CA TYR A 115 -13.63 -17.95 14.25
C TYR A 115 -12.41 -18.83 13.99
N ASP A 116 -12.61 -20.10 13.65
CA ASP A 116 -11.51 -21.01 13.31
C ASP A 116 -10.94 -20.64 11.93
N LEU A 117 -11.80 -20.28 10.97
CA LEU A 117 -11.34 -19.71 9.68
C LEU A 117 -10.58 -18.39 9.84
N ILE A 118 -11.02 -17.54 10.78
CA ILE A 118 -10.29 -16.32 11.14
C ILE A 118 -8.91 -16.67 11.69
N GLN A 119 -8.81 -17.69 12.53
CA GLN A 119 -7.56 -18.11 13.15
C GLN A 119 -6.60 -18.70 12.13
N LEU A 120 -7.06 -19.63 11.29
CA LEU A 120 -6.29 -20.14 10.16
C LEU A 120 -5.80 -19.01 9.24
N LYS A 121 -6.68 -18.04 8.94
CA LYS A 121 -6.27 -16.91 8.09
C LYS A 121 -5.26 -15.98 8.77
N ILE A 122 -5.21 -15.94 10.11
CA ILE A 122 -4.15 -15.24 10.84
C ILE A 122 -2.83 -15.99 10.70
N GLU A 123 -2.84 -17.31 10.84
CA GLU A 123 -1.66 -18.18 10.76
C GLU A 123 -1.08 -18.25 9.34
N ASP A 124 -1.93 -18.12 8.32
CA ASP A 124 -1.54 -18.02 6.90
C ASP A 124 -0.72 -16.75 6.58
N TYR A 125 -0.78 -15.72 7.42
CA TYR A 125 0.05 -14.52 7.24
C TYR A 125 1.37 -14.61 7.99
N THR A 126 2.48 -14.38 7.28
CA THR A 126 3.81 -14.19 7.88
C THR A 126 3.95 -12.82 8.57
N GLU A 127 3.27 -11.79 8.04
CA GLU A 127 3.40 -10.40 8.49
C GLU A 127 2.46 -10.05 9.66
N ASP A 128 3.02 -9.65 10.81
CA ASP A 128 2.27 -9.22 12.02
C ASP A 128 1.25 -8.10 11.72
N GLY A 129 1.58 -7.19 10.80
CA GLY A 129 0.66 -6.13 10.37
C GLY A 129 -0.61 -6.67 9.71
N SER A 130 -0.49 -7.71 8.89
CA SER A 130 -1.60 -8.40 8.22
C SER A 130 -2.41 -9.21 9.23
N GLN A 131 -1.74 -9.93 10.12
CA GLN A 131 -2.39 -10.62 11.24
C GLN A 131 -3.22 -9.67 12.10
N LYS A 132 -2.66 -8.51 12.48
CA LYS A 132 -3.35 -7.48 13.28
C LYS A 132 -4.60 -6.95 12.59
N ASN A 133 -4.61 -6.85 11.25
CA ASN A 133 -5.80 -6.44 10.51
C ASN A 133 -6.94 -7.46 10.67
N ILE A 134 -6.65 -8.75 10.57
CA ILE A 134 -7.65 -9.81 10.75
C ILE A 134 -8.08 -9.93 12.22
N ARG A 135 -7.16 -9.77 13.18
CA ARG A 135 -7.52 -9.70 14.62
C ARG A 135 -8.49 -8.56 14.94
N GLN A 136 -8.41 -7.42 14.23
CA GLN A 136 -9.39 -6.35 14.38
C GLN A 136 -10.80 -6.77 13.94
N LEU A 137 -10.92 -7.62 12.91
CA LEU A 137 -12.20 -8.22 12.54
C LEU A 137 -12.68 -9.17 13.65
N LYS A 138 -11.80 -10.07 14.12
CA LYS A 138 -12.09 -11.02 15.22
C LYS A 138 -12.68 -10.29 16.44
N ASN A 139 -12.00 -9.27 16.92
CA ASN A 139 -12.41 -8.51 18.10
C ASN A 139 -13.75 -7.77 17.87
N PHE A 140 -13.97 -7.25 16.66
CA PHE A 140 -15.26 -6.63 16.32
C PHE A 140 -16.40 -7.64 16.35
N LEU A 141 -16.18 -8.82 15.77
CA LEU A 141 -17.19 -9.88 15.75
C LEU A 141 -17.48 -10.40 17.16
N LEU A 142 -16.45 -10.68 17.97
CA LEU A 142 -16.61 -11.14 19.35
C LEU A 142 -17.47 -10.17 20.19
N ALA A 143 -17.20 -8.87 20.05
CA ALA A 143 -17.93 -7.84 20.79
C ALA A 143 -19.40 -7.65 20.37
N ASN A 144 -19.80 -8.12 19.19
CA ASN A 144 -21.15 -7.88 18.64
C ASN A 144 -21.97 -9.15 18.36
N PHE A 145 -21.32 -10.31 18.24
CA PHE A 145 -21.94 -11.56 17.79
C PHE A 145 -21.57 -12.76 18.68
N GLY A 146 -20.84 -12.54 19.79
CA GLY A 146 -20.40 -13.62 20.68
C GLY A 146 -19.23 -14.43 20.11
N ASP A 147 -18.91 -15.55 20.75
CA ASP A 147 -17.78 -16.44 20.46
C ASP A 147 -18.11 -17.61 19.52
N ASN A 148 -19.36 -17.71 19.09
CA ASN A 148 -19.80 -18.73 18.14
C ASN A 148 -20.54 -18.12 16.95
N ILE A 149 -19.94 -18.27 15.76
CA ILE A 149 -20.59 -17.93 14.48
C ILE A 149 -20.53 -19.17 13.60
N PRO A 150 -21.55 -20.03 13.61
CA PRO A 150 -21.60 -21.20 12.74
C PRO A 150 -21.53 -20.75 11.28
N ILE A 151 -20.62 -21.34 10.49
CA ILE A 151 -20.44 -21.02 9.07
C ILE A 151 -21.74 -21.22 8.29
N SER A 152 -22.52 -22.24 8.67
CA SER A 152 -23.84 -22.53 8.09
C SER A 152 -24.84 -21.38 8.26
N SER A 153 -24.72 -20.61 9.35
CA SER A 153 -25.59 -19.46 9.66
C SER A 153 -25.27 -18.20 8.84
N ILE A 154 -24.07 -18.12 8.25
CA ILE A 154 -23.63 -16.96 7.46
C ILE A 154 -24.33 -16.96 6.10
N ASN A 155 -25.45 -16.25 6.05
CA ASN A 155 -26.24 -15.98 4.86
C ASN A 155 -26.38 -14.47 4.64
N GLN A 156 -27.13 -14.05 3.62
CA GLN A 156 -27.32 -12.63 3.32
C GLN A 156 -28.01 -11.86 4.45
N LYS A 157 -28.91 -12.50 5.22
CA LYS A 157 -29.58 -11.88 6.37
C LYS A 157 -28.57 -11.57 7.48
N TRP A 158 -27.78 -12.57 7.89
CA TRP A 158 -26.71 -12.39 8.88
C TRP A 158 -25.70 -11.32 8.44
N PHE A 159 -25.31 -11.34 7.15
CA PHE A 159 -24.38 -10.34 6.63
C PHE A 159 -24.96 -8.93 6.65
N ASN A 160 -26.26 -8.75 6.41
CA ASN A 160 -26.92 -7.46 6.55
C ASN A 160 -26.93 -6.97 8.01
N GLU A 161 -27.14 -7.86 8.99
CA GLU A 161 -27.04 -7.55 10.43
C GLU A 161 -25.61 -7.10 10.80
N PHE A 162 -24.59 -7.79 10.29
CA PHE A 162 -23.19 -7.36 10.38
C PHE A 162 -22.97 -5.95 9.82
N LEU A 163 -23.50 -5.65 8.62
CA LEU A 163 -23.41 -4.32 8.04
C LEU A 163 -24.15 -3.25 8.87
N MET A 164 -25.30 -3.58 9.45
CA MET A 164 -26.02 -2.68 10.35
C MET A 164 -25.15 -2.33 11.57
N LYS A 165 -24.59 -3.33 12.25
CA LYS A 165 -23.71 -3.05 13.40
C LYS A 165 -22.45 -2.27 13.07
N LEU A 166 -21.88 -2.47 11.88
CA LEU A 166 -20.78 -1.62 11.43
C LEU A 166 -21.20 -0.17 11.27
N ASN A 167 -22.38 0.10 10.70
CA ASN A 167 -22.87 1.46 10.50
C ASN A 167 -23.22 2.15 11.83
N ASP A 168 -23.68 1.39 12.83
CA ASP A 168 -24.02 1.94 14.15
C ASP A 168 -22.77 2.32 14.98
N THR A 169 -21.65 1.60 14.78
CA THR A 169 -20.52 1.65 15.74
C THR A 169 -19.20 2.14 15.13
N LYS A 170 -19.13 2.32 13.80
CA LYS A 170 -17.89 2.65 13.09
C LYS A 170 -18.10 3.79 12.10
N THR A 171 -17.04 4.55 11.89
CA THR A 171 -16.98 5.49 10.75
C THR A 171 -17.04 4.70 9.43
N VAL A 172 -17.54 5.34 8.36
CA VAL A 172 -17.62 4.75 7.01
C VAL A 172 -16.29 4.11 6.58
N ARG A 173 -15.16 4.78 6.89
CA ARG A 173 -13.81 4.28 6.61
C ARG A 173 -13.45 3.01 7.37
N GLN A 174 -13.79 2.95 8.66
CA GLN A 174 -13.54 1.77 9.49
C GLN A 174 -14.43 0.60 9.08
N ALA A 175 -15.71 0.87 8.81
CA ALA A 175 -16.67 -0.10 8.31
C ALA A 175 -16.19 -0.75 7.02
N LYS A 176 -15.77 0.06 6.02
CA LYS A 176 -15.21 -0.45 4.76
C LYS A 176 -14.07 -1.45 4.98
N LYS A 177 -13.10 -1.10 5.84
CA LYS A 177 -11.94 -1.96 6.14
C LYS A 177 -12.37 -3.28 6.79
N LEU A 178 -13.35 -3.26 7.70
CA LEU A 178 -13.85 -4.47 8.34
C LEU A 178 -14.60 -5.36 7.34
N ILE A 179 -15.37 -4.77 6.41
CA ILE A 179 -16.01 -5.51 5.32
C ILE A 179 -14.97 -6.17 4.42
N GLU A 180 -13.91 -5.44 4.03
CA GLU A 180 -12.81 -6.00 3.23
C GLU A 180 -12.14 -7.19 3.93
N ARG A 181 -11.84 -7.06 5.23
CA ARG A 181 -11.25 -8.13 6.03
C ARG A 181 -12.18 -9.33 6.16
N PHE A 182 -13.47 -9.08 6.38
CA PHE A 182 -14.48 -10.14 6.41
C PHE A 182 -14.50 -10.91 5.09
N ASN A 183 -14.53 -10.20 3.96
CA ASN A 183 -14.52 -10.81 2.64
C ASN A 183 -13.23 -11.59 2.36
N ILE A 184 -12.07 -11.15 2.88
CA ILE A 184 -10.81 -11.91 2.79
C ILE A 184 -10.95 -13.27 3.48
N VAL A 185 -11.43 -13.29 4.73
CA VAL A 185 -11.61 -14.55 5.48
C VAL A 185 -12.70 -15.42 4.85
N TYR A 186 -13.82 -14.81 4.46
CA TYR A 186 -14.93 -15.52 3.84
C TYR A 186 -14.54 -16.15 2.50
N ASN A 187 -13.78 -15.45 1.66
CA ASN A 187 -13.27 -16.00 0.41
C ASN A 187 -12.18 -17.04 0.64
N PHE A 188 -11.33 -16.88 1.65
CA PHE A 188 -10.37 -17.91 2.06
C PHE A 188 -11.11 -19.21 2.44
N GLY A 189 -12.19 -19.12 3.22
CA GLY A 189 -13.05 -20.28 3.50
C GLY A 189 -13.68 -20.88 2.24
N ARG A 190 -14.05 -20.06 1.24
CA ARG A 190 -14.57 -20.55 -0.06
C ARG A 190 -13.50 -21.21 -0.93
N GLU A 191 -12.26 -20.75 -0.85
CA GLU A 191 -11.14 -21.28 -1.63
C GLU A 191 -10.63 -22.61 -1.07
N ASN A 192 -10.69 -22.79 0.25
CA ASN A 192 -10.29 -24.01 0.96
C ASN A 192 -11.46 -24.98 1.23
N GLY A 193 -12.64 -24.77 0.62
CA GLY A 193 -13.75 -25.73 0.71
C GLY A 193 -14.55 -25.72 2.02
N HIS A 194 -14.23 -24.85 2.98
CA HIS A 194 -14.99 -24.67 4.23
C HIS A 194 -16.30 -23.92 4.04
N ILE A 195 -16.42 -23.11 2.98
CA ILE A 195 -17.64 -22.36 2.64
C ILE A 195 -18.06 -22.67 1.19
N PRO A 196 -19.34 -22.97 0.93
CA PRO A 196 -19.82 -23.23 -0.42
C PRO A 196 -19.54 -22.04 -1.37
N TYR A 197 -18.95 -22.31 -2.53
CA TYR A 197 -18.55 -21.24 -3.46
C TYR A 197 -19.76 -20.43 -3.98
N GLY A 198 -20.94 -21.02 -4.13
CA GLY A 198 -22.14 -20.29 -4.56
C GLY A 198 -22.65 -19.21 -3.60
N LYS A 199 -22.24 -19.20 -2.33
CA LYS A 199 -22.73 -18.25 -1.32
C LYS A 199 -22.02 -16.89 -1.43
N LYS A 200 -22.27 -16.11 -2.49
CA LYS A 200 -21.75 -14.73 -2.57
C LYS A 200 -22.62 -13.78 -1.75
N LEU A 201 -21.99 -13.07 -0.82
CA LEU A 201 -22.62 -12.02 -0.03
C LEU A 201 -22.53 -10.67 -0.75
N LYS A 202 -23.65 -9.94 -0.80
CA LYS A 202 -23.77 -8.66 -1.51
C LYS A 202 -23.85 -7.49 -0.54
N PHE A 203 -23.26 -6.36 -0.92
CA PHE A 203 -23.45 -5.07 -0.24
C PHE A 203 -23.30 -3.91 -1.23
N ASN A 204 -23.90 -2.76 -0.91
CA ASN A 204 -23.72 -1.54 -1.70
C ASN A 204 -22.37 -0.90 -1.38
N ALA A 205 -21.37 -1.13 -2.23
CA ALA A 205 -20.03 -0.55 -2.08
C ALA A 205 -20.03 0.99 -2.11
N ASN A 206 -21.00 1.63 -2.78
CA ASN A 206 -21.10 3.09 -2.84
C ASN A 206 -21.42 3.70 -1.47
N LYS A 207 -22.16 3.00 -0.59
CA LYS A 207 -22.43 3.44 0.79
C LYS A 207 -21.14 3.63 1.60
N TYR A 208 -20.08 2.91 1.23
CA TYR A 208 -18.80 2.92 1.92
C TYR A 208 -17.72 3.72 1.18
N LYS A 209 -18.09 4.53 0.17
CA LYS A 209 -17.17 5.48 -0.45
C LYS A 209 -16.91 6.63 0.52
N PHE A 210 -15.64 7.00 0.67
CA PHE A 210 -15.24 8.16 1.45
C PHE A 210 -14.09 8.87 0.74
N LYS A 211 -14.04 10.19 0.89
CA LYS A 211 -12.90 11.00 0.44
C LYS A 211 -11.80 10.91 1.49
N ILE A 212 -10.58 10.61 1.05
CA ILE A 212 -9.42 10.66 1.94
C ILE A 212 -9.00 12.12 2.05
N ASP A 213 -8.97 12.66 3.27
CA ASP A 213 -8.39 13.99 3.53
C ASP A 213 -6.93 14.02 3.04
N LYS A 214 -6.60 15.05 2.26
CA LYS A 214 -5.25 15.30 1.78
C LYS A 214 -4.34 15.56 2.98
N ARG A 215 -3.21 14.84 3.02
CA ARG A 215 -2.28 14.90 4.16
C ARG A 215 -1.22 15.96 3.98
N ALA A 216 -0.76 16.21 2.75
CA ALA A 216 0.31 17.17 2.44
C ALA A 216 0.07 18.53 3.09
N ILE A 217 1.14 19.15 3.57
CA ILE A 217 1.17 20.59 3.88
C ILE A 217 1.63 21.36 2.65
N THR A 218 1.35 22.67 2.65
CA THR A 218 1.73 23.53 1.55
C THR A 218 3.23 23.85 1.54
N GLU A 219 3.77 24.36 0.44
CA GLU A 219 5.14 24.89 0.36
C GLU A 219 5.37 25.97 1.41
N MET A 220 4.46 26.95 1.51
CA MET A 220 4.48 27.97 2.56
C MET A 220 4.47 27.36 3.97
N GLU A 221 3.64 26.34 4.22
CA GLU A 221 3.56 25.69 5.53
C GLU A 221 4.87 24.94 5.87
N ILE A 222 5.50 24.23 4.93
CA ILE A 222 6.80 23.57 5.21
C ILE A 222 7.93 24.58 5.35
N SER A 223 7.96 25.64 4.55
CA SER A 223 8.94 26.72 4.69
C SER A 223 8.81 27.44 6.03
N ALA A 224 7.60 27.68 6.52
CA ALA A 224 7.38 28.24 7.86
C ALA A 224 7.91 27.32 8.98
N ILE A 225 7.75 26.00 8.83
CA ILE A 225 8.29 25.01 9.78
C ILE A 225 9.82 24.98 9.73
N GLN A 226 10.43 25.07 8.54
CA GLN A 226 11.89 25.15 8.38
C GLN A 226 12.44 26.42 9.03
N LEU A 227 11.83 27.57 8.76
CA LEU A 227 12.22 28.86 9.34
C LEU A 227 12.10 28.84 10.87
N LEU A 228 10.99 28.29 11.39
CA LEU A 228 10.80 28.14 12.84
C LEU A 228 11.95 27.35 13.46
N TRP A 229 12.36 26.23 12.85
CA TRP A 229 13.49 25.44 13.33
C TRP A 229 14.81 26.22 13.25
N GLN A 230 15.06 26.93 12.14
CA GLN A 230 16.26 27.73 11.95
C GLN A 230 16.40 28.85 13.00
N CYS A 231 15.28 29.41 13.47
CA CYS A 231 15.27 30.41 14.54
C CYS A 231 15.41 29.78 15.94
N ASP A 232 14.63 28.73 16.22
CA ASP A 232 14.50 28.21 17.59
C ASP A 232 15.66 27.30 17.99
N TYR A 233 16.20 26.53 17.06
CA TYR A 233 17.25 25.55 17.37
C TYR A 233 18.56 26.20 17.86
N PRO A 234 19.09 27.26 17.21
CA PRO A 234 20.29 27.94 17.72
C PRO A 234 20.08 28.57 19.10
N LEU A 235 18.90 29.16 19.35
CA LEU A 235 18.55 29.71 20.66
C LEU A 235 18.46 28.62 21.72
N TYR A 236 17.94 27.45 21.35
CA TYR A 236 17.90 26.28 22.21
C TYR A 236 19.31 25.80 22.56
N GLU A 237 20.19 25.59 21.58
CA GLU A 237 21.58 25.18 21.82
C GLU A 237 22.33 26.19 22.69
N SER A 238 22.21 27.49 22.38
CA SER A 238 22.88 28.55 23.14
C SER A 238 22.44 28.55 24.61
N ARG A 239 21.14 28.29 24.89
CA ARG A 239 20.63 28.19 26.25
C ARG A 239 21.22 27.01 27.00
N LEU A 240 21.33 25.85 26.35
CA LEU A 240 21.94 24.67 26.98
C LEU A 240 23.40 24.95 27.34
N GLU A 241 24.14 25.59 26.44
CA GLU A 241 25.54 25.96 26.66
C GLU A 241 25.68 26.95 27.83
N LEU A 242 24.85 27.99 27.89
CA LEU A 242 24.83 28.95 29.00
C LEU A 242 24.52 28.31 30.36
N ASN A 243 23.65 27.30 30.36
CA ASN A 243 23.25 26.59 31.59
C ASN A 243 24.20 25.43 31.95
N GLY A 244 25.22 25.14 31.13
CA GLY A 244 26.06 23.95 31.30
C GLY A 244 25.31 22.62 31.12
N GLU A 245 24.18 22.66 30.41
CA GLU A 245 23.34 21.50 30.14
C GLU A 245 23.87 20.67 28.96
N ASN A 246 23.62 19.36 29.02
CA ASN A 246 24.08 18.44 27.99
C ASN A 246 23.25 18.58 26.70
N LYS A 247 23.86 19.16 25.65
CA LYS A 247 23.21 19.38 24.36
C LYS A 247 22.75 18.12 23.62
N TYR A 248 23.19 16.93 24.00
CA TYR A 248 22.78 15.67 23.35
C TYR A 248 21.52 15.06 23.98
N GLU A 249 21.18 15.43 25.21
CA GLU A 249 20.10 14.80 25.97
C GLU A 249 18.73 14.94 25.29
N HIS A 250 18.46 16.09 24.67
CA HIS A 250 17.20 16.35 23.98
C HIS A 250 16.90 15.33 22.86
N THR A 251 17.92 14.74 22.24
CA THR A 251 17.77 13.73 21.18
C THR A 251 17.19 12.40 21.70
N PHE A 252 17.15 12.20 23.03
CA PHE A 252 16.57 11.03 23.69
C PHE A 252 15.19 11.33 24.29
N ASP A 253 14.80 12.60 24.41
CA ASP A 253 13.50 13.00 24.93
C ASP A 253 12.48 13.21 23.81
N PHE A 254 11.55 12.27 23.66
CA PHE A 254 10.48 12.34 22.65
C PHE A 254 9.31 13.27 23.02
N HIS A 255 9.37 13.90 24.20
CA HIS A 255 8.46 14.96 24.60
C HIS A 255 9.01 16.36 24.25
N ASN A 256 10.32 16.47 24.02
CA ASN A 256 10.99 17.72 23.68
C ASN A 256 10.50 18.26 22.31
N PRO A 257 10.04 19.53 22.24
CA PRO A 257 9.52 20.11 21.01
C PRO A 257 10.57 20.31 19.92
N ILE A 258 11.80 20.67 20.29
CA ILE A 258 12.91 20.83 19.35
C ILE A 258 13.27 19.47 18.75
N ASN A 259 13.39 18.40 19.55
CA ASN A 259 13.58 17.04 19.04
C ASN A 259 12.46 16.64 18.08
N ALA A 260 11.20 16.91 18.43
CA ALA A 260 10.07 16.62 17.56
C ALA A 260 10.15 17.38 16.23
N LEU A 261 10.43 18.67 16.25
CA LEU A 261 10.59 19.50 15.06
C LEU A 261 11.76 19.03 14.19
N THR A 262 12.93 18.77 14.79
CA THR A 262 14.13 18.28 14.09
C THR A 262 13.87 16.95 13.39
N LEU A 263 13.29 15.96 14.08
CA LEU A 263 12.98 14.66 13.47
C LEU A 263 11.95 14.76 12.33
N PHE A 264 11.04 15.74 12.40
CA PHE A 264 10.06 15.97 11.34
C PHE A 264 10.76 16.48 10.07
N LEU A 265 11.69 17.41 10.22
CA LEU A 265 12.52 17.92 9.14
C LEU A 265 13.50 16.87 8.62
N CYS A 266 14.10 16.04 9.47
CA CYS A 266 14.91 14.89 9.03
C CYS A 266 14.10 13.96 8.12
N MET A 267 12.86 13.61 8.50
CA MET A 267 12.02 12.77 7.65
C MET A 267 11.65 13.45 6.34
N TYR A 268 11.38 14.76 6.34
CA TYR A 268 11.11 15.53 5.11
C TYR A 268 12.33 15.56 4.19
N ALA A 269 13.52 15.88 4.74
CA ALA A 269 14.81 15.87 4.05
C ALA A 269 15.10 14.50 3.42
N LEU A 270 14.81 13.42 4.14
CA LEU A 270 14.93 12.05 3.68
C LEU A 270 13.71 11.58 2.85
N GLN A 271 13.17 12.46 2.01
CA GLN A 271 12.11 12.19 1.02
C GLN A 271 10.83 11.58 1.62
N GLY A 272 10.53 11.92 2.88
CA GLY A 272 9.41 11.35 3.64
C GLY A 272 9.52 9.83 3.82
N VAL A 273 10.71 9.35 4.12
CA VAL A 273 10.98 7.96 4.53
C VAL A 273 9.97 7.48 5.59
N SER A 274 9.61 6.19 5.57
CA SER A 274 8.60 5.68 6.52
C SER A 274 9.14 5.69 7.95
N PRO A 275 8.30 5.85 8.99
CA PRO A 275 8.73 5.76 10.39
C PRO A 275 9.53 4.51 10.74
N CYS A 276 9.17 3.36 10.14
CA CYS A 276 9.88 2.11 10.35
C CYS A 276 11.28 2.13 9.72
N ASP A 277 11.40 2.59 8.48
CA ASP A 277 12.70 2.70 7.79
C ASP A 277 13.58 3.74 8.49
N PHE A 278 13.01 4.89 8.84
CA PHE A 278 13.68 5.98 9.56
C PHE A 278 14.26 5.51 10.90
N ALA A 279 13.47 4.78 11.70
CA ALA A 279 13.92 4.23 12.98
C ALA A 279 15.02 3.16 12.85
N ASN A 280 15.19 2.56 11.67
CA ASN A 280 16.17 1.53 11.39
C ASN A 280 17.44 2.05 10.71
N LEU A 281 17.55 3.36 10.46
CA LEU A 281 18.79 3.95 9.96
C LEU A 281 19.88 3.85 11.03
N ARG A 282 21.06 3.42 10.61
CA ARG A 282 22.26 3.31 11.43
C ARG A 282 23.30 4.33 10.97
N ILE A 283 24.30 4.60 11.82
CA ILE A 283 25.41 5.50 11.48
C ILE A 283 26.11 5.05 10.21
N ARG A 284 26.36 3.74 10.04
CA ARG A 284 26.96 3.16 8.82
C ARG A 284 26.16 3.41 7.54
N ASP A 285 24.87 3.72 7.65
CA ASP A 285 24.02 3.97 6.48
C ASP A 285 24.23 5.39 5.92
N LEU A 286 24.93 6.27 6.66
CA LEU A 286 25.31 7.62 6.21
C LEU A 286 26.68 7.58 5.54
N VAL A 287 26.71 7.42 4.22
CA VAL A 287 27.97 7.47 3.45
C VAL A 287 28.19 8.90 2.97
N LEU A 288 29.18 9.60 3.51
CA LEU A 288 29.55 10.93 3.02
C LEU A 288 30.38 10.79 1.75
N LEU A 289 29.89 11.37 0.65
CA LEU A 289 30.56 11.42 -0.63
C LEU A 289 30.90 12.87 -0.99
N THR A 290 31.99 13.03 -1.72
CA THR A 290 32.47 14.32 -2.23
C THR A 290 32.66 14.19 -3.73
N GLU A 291 31.94 15.00 -4.49
CA GLU A 291 32.08 15.09 -5.95
C GLU A 291 32.53 16.48 -6.34
N LYS A 292 33.21 16.61 -7.49
CA LYS A 292 33.45 17.93 -8.08
C LYS A 292 32.17 18.38 -8.76
N ASP A 293 31.68 19.58 -8.45
CA ASP A 293 30.51 20.12 -9.13
C ASP A 293 30.83 20.32 -10.62
N LYS A 294 30.17 19.54 -11.49
CA LYS A 294 30.41 19.52 -12.94
C LYS A 294 29.44 20.42 -13.72
N ASP A 295 28.36 20.87 -13.09
CA ASP A 295 27.28 21.64 -13.72
C ASP A 295 27.42 23.16 -13.51
N PHE A 296 28.56 23.62 -12.96
CA PHE A 296 28.87 25.04 -12.84
C PHE A 296 29.01 25.70 -14.22
N ASN A 297 27.95 26.37 -14.65
CA ASN A 297 27.92 27.15 -15.88
C ASN A 297 28.55 28.53 -15.64
N MET A 298 29.84 28.67 -15.95
CA MET A 298 30.60 29.93 -15.91
C MET A 298 29.88 31.12 -16.61
N LYS A 299 28.98 30.85 -17.55
CA LYS A 299 28.26 31.91 -18.30
C LYS A 299 27.28 32.71 -17.45
N ASP A 300 26.66 32.10 -16.42
CA ASP A 300 25.69 32.81 -15.57
C ASP A 300 26.37 33.86 -14.68
N TYR A 301 27.68 33.70 -14.43
CA TYR A 301 28.50 34.63 -13.65
C TYR A 301 29.03 35.79 -14.49
N ILE A 302 29.28 35.58 -15.78
CA ILE A 302 29.80 36.61 -16.71
C ILE A 302 28.70 37.63 -17.08
N THR A 303 27.43 37.28 -16.95
CA THR A 303 26.29 38.13 -17.33
C THR A 303 25.70 38.97 -16.20
N GLY A 304 26.20 38.85 -14.96
CA GLY A 304 25.78 39.68 -13.83
C GLY A 304 26.58 40.98 -13.75
N GLU A 305 25.91 42.09 -13.39
CA GLU A 305 26.47 43.44 -13.21
C GLU A 305 27.52 43.52 -12.07
N TYR A 306 28.67 42.88 -12.25
CA TYR A 306 29.85 43.07 -11.41
C TYR A 306 30.98 43.59 -12.29
N ASN A 307 30.99 44.91 -12.49
CA ASN A 307 32.19 45.59 -12.91
C ASN A 307 33.22 45.48 -11.76
N GLU A 308 34.41 45.00 -12.10
CA GLU A 308 35.57 44.72 -11.24
C GLU A 308 35.67 43.29 -10.67
N LEU A 309 36.28 42.43 -11.48
CA LEU A 309 36.79 41.12 -11.08
C LEU A 309 37.99 41.31 -10.13
N ASP A 310 37.74 41.15 -8.84
CA ASP A 310 38.78 40.96 -7.83
C ASP A 310 39.28 39.50 -7.90
N GLU A 311 40.51 39.33 -8.38
CA GLU A 311 41.16 38.02 -8.61
C GLU A 311 41.22 37.16 -7.34
N GLU A 312 41.31 37.79 -6.16
CA GLU A 312 41.35 37.10 -4.86
C GLU A 312 39.95 36.57 -4.47
N LYS A 313 38.89 37.35 -4.72
CA LYS A 313 37.49 36.89 -4.55
C LYS A 313 37.15 35.78 -5.53
N PHE A 314 37.62 35.88 -6.78
CA PHE A 314 37.45 34.82 -7.78
C PHE A 314 38.17 33.53 -7.37
N LEU A 315 39.41 33.61 -6.86
CA LEU A 315 40.16 32.45 -6.37
C LEU A 315 39.55 31.83 -5.11
N ASN A 316 39.04 32.62 -4.16
CA ASN A 316 38.32 32.11 -2.99
C ASN A 316 36.96 31.50 -3.37
N PHE A 317 36.24 32.11 -4.31
CA PHE A 317 35.01 31.56 -4.87
C PHE A 317 35.26 30.25 -5.63
N MET A 318 36.31 30.16 -6.44
CA MET A 318 36.71 28.93 -7.14
C MET A 318 37.19 27.82 -6.18
N LYS A 319 37.60 28.16 -4.94
CA LYS A 319 37.87 27.19 -3.87
C LYS A 319 36.59 26.70 -3.19
N THR A 320 35.56 27.54 -3.04
CA THR A 320 34.26 27.15 -2.46
C THR A 320 33.34 26.43 -3.45
N VAL A 321 33.48 26.68 -4.75
CA VAL A 321 32.62 26.12 -5.82
C VAL A 321 33.00 24.69 -6.26
N LYS A 322 34.07 24.09 -5.75
CA LYS A 322 34.65 22.88 -6.38
C LYS A 322 34.26 21.52 -5.80
N THR A 323 33.54 21.45 -4.68
CA THR A 323 33.22 20.17 -4.04
C THR A 323 31.78 20.14 -3.52
N LEU A 324 30.95 19.32 -4.14
CA LEU A 324 29.62 18.94 -3.69
C LEU A 324 29.76 17.82 -2.65
N ASN A 325 29.45 18.11 -1.39
CA ASN A 325 29.38 17.11 -0.34
C ASN A 325 27.93 16.68 -0.11
N TYR A 326 27.67 15.37 -0.15
CA TYR A 326 26.34 14.83 0.09
C TYR A 326 26.40 13.49 0.81
N TYR A 327 25.34 13.19 1.56
CA TYR A 327 25.13 11.87 2.12
C TYR A 327 24.40 11.00 1.10
N HIS A 328 25.00 9.85 0.81
CA HIS A 328 24.38 8.74 0.11
C HIS A 328 23.87 7.72 1.12
N ILE A 329 22.57 7.41 1.06
CA ILE A 329 21.90 6.42 1.91
C ILE A 329 21.23 5.40 1.02
N CYS A 330 21.65 4.14 1.11
CA CYS A 330 21.11 3.05 0.29
C CYS A 330 20.80 1.82 1.15
N LYS A 331 19.53 1.41 1.21
CA LYS A 331 19.06 0.29 2.06
C LYS A 331 17.77 -0.34 1.53
N ASN A 332 17.53 -1.60 1.85
CA ASN A 332 16.23 -2.23 1.60
C ASN A 332 15.18 -1.76 2.62
N ARG A 333 14.01 -1.34 2.13
CA ARG A 333 12.86 -0.94 2.96
C ARG A 333 12.34 -2.11 3.78
N GLN A 334 11.94 -1.82 5.00
CA GLN A 334 11.46 -2.80 5.97
C GLN A 334 10.11 -3.45 5.62
N LYS A 335 9.30 -2.79 4.78
CA LYS A 335 7.93 -3.20 4.50
C LYS A 335 7.78 -4.12 3.28
N ASN A 336 8.56 -3.86 2.24
CA ASN A 336 8.40 -4.48 0.92
C ASN A 336 9.74 -4.88 0.29
N GLY A 337 10.87 -4.67 0.98
CA GLY A 337 12.20 -5.03 0.47
C GLY A 337 12.71 -4.17 -0.68
N THR A 338 11.92 -3.22 -1.19
CA THR A 338 12.36 -2.33 -2.28
C THR A 338 13.49 -1.42 -1.83
N LEU A 339 14.32 -0.99 -2.76
CA LEU A 339 15.41 -0.07 -2.48
C LEU A 339 14.90 1.29 -1.95
N PHE A 340 15.53 1.77 -0.89
CA PHE A 340 15.47 3.13 -0.39
C PHE A 340 16.84 3.75 -0.63
N GLU A 341 16.89 4.64 -1.61
CA GLU A 341 18.10 5.33 -2.04
C GLU A 341 17.84 6.85 -1.97
N VAL A 342 18.70 7.56 -1.25
CA VAL A 342 18.60 9.00 -1.05
C VAL A 342 20.00 9.60 -1.10
N ASP A 343 20.16 10.54 -2.02
CA ASP A 343 21.27 11.49 -2.02
C ASP A 343 20.78 12.83 -1.49
N ILE A 344 21.48 13.38 -0.51
CA ILE A 344 21.11 14.65 0.11
C ILE A 344 22.33 15.48 0.47
N HIS A 345 22.28 16.76 0.09
CA HIS A 345 23.35 17.71 0.37
C HIS A 345 23.71 17.74 1.86
N TYR A 346 25.02 17.73 2.14
CA TYR A 346 25.55 17.72 3.50
C TYR A 346 24.98 18.88 4.32
N ASP A 347 24.98 20.10 3.78
CA ASP A 347 24.48 21.30 4.47
C ASP A 347 22.98 21.27 4.78
N ILE A 348 22.20 20.39 4.15
CA ILE A 348 20.78 20.20 4.48
C ILE A 348 20.64 19.22 5.64
N LEU A 349 21.28 18.06 5.55
CA LEU A 349 21.06 16.98 6.52
C LEU A 349 21.91 17.16 7.79
N TYR A 350 23.18 17.53 7.66
CA TYR A 350 24.13 17.58 8.77
C TYR A 350 23.64 18.46 9.93
N PRO A 351 23.13 19.70 9.72
CA PRO A 351 22.63 20.52 10.82
C PRO A 351 21.48 19.87 11.60
N LEU A 352 20.65 19.06 10.93
CA LEU A 352 19.54 18.34 11.54
C LEU A 352 20.01 17.11 12.33
N ILE A 353 21.10 16.46 11.91
CA ILE A 353 21.55 15.19 12.51
C ILE A 353 22.76 15.32 13.43
N LYS A 354 23.46 16.46 13.48
CA LYS A 354 24.74 16.62 14.19
C LYS A 354 24.73 16.11 15.64
N ASN A 355 23.67 16.42 16.40
CA ASN A 355 23.55 15.97 17.79
C ASN A 355 23.13 14.50 17.91
N TYR A 356 22.56 13.89 16.87
CA TYR A 356 22.22 12.47 16.82
C TYR A 356 23.42 11.58 16.47
N LEU A 357 24.52 12.16 15.98
CA LEU A 357 25.78 11.46 15.75
C LEU A 357 26.51 11.11 17.05
N CYS A 358 26.08 11.69 18.18
CA CYS A 358 26.66 11.47 19.49
C CYS A 358 25.74 10.64 20.40
N THR A 359 26.33 9.94 21.36
CA THR A 359 25.63 9.29 22.47
C THR A 359 25.11 10.33 23.46
N LYS A 360 24.32 9.89 24.45
CA LYS A 360 23.82 10.78 25.50
C LYS A 360 24.95 11.52 26.24
N ASN A 361 26.14 10.92 26.34
CA ASN A 361 27.29 11.52 27.04
C ASN A 361 28.19 12.36 26.12
N GLY A 362 27.80 12.56 24.86
CA GLY A 362 28.54 13.37 23.89
C GLY A 362 29.71 12.69 23.19
N THR A 363 29.91 11.39 23.41
CA THR A 363 30.86 10.60 22.61
C THR A 363 30.26 10.29 21.25
N LEU A 364 31.10 10.15 20.21
CA LEU A 364 30.62 9.72 18.90
C LEU A 364 29.99 8.31 18.98
N LYS A 365 28.91 8.10 18.22
CA LYS A 365 28.28 6.80 18.07
C LYS A 365 29.09 5.88 17.15
N ASP A 366 29.01 4.58 17.39
CA ASP A 366 29.60 3.57 16.52
C ASP A 366 28.79 3.43 15.23
N LYS A 367 29.44 2.91 14.18
CA LYS A 367 28.80 2.62 12.87
C LYS A 367 27.53 1.75 12.99
N ASP A 368 27.47 0.94 14.04
CA ASP A 368 26.39 0.01 14.30
C ASP A 368 25.24 0.63 15.09
N ASP A 369 25.41 1.81 15.69
CA ASP A 369 24.34 2.47 16.43
C ASP A 369 23.21 2.95 15.51
N PHE A 370 22.00 2.98 16.05
CA PHE A 370 20.87 3.62 15.39
C PHE A 370 21.08 5.15 15.37
N LEU A 371 20.87 5.75 14.20
CA LEU A 371 21.05 7.19 13.99
C LEU A 371 20.11 7.98 14.89
N PHE A 372 18.80 7.71 14.77
CA PHE A 372 17.79 8.30 15.62
C PHE A 372 17.57 7.38 16.81
N ASN A 373 17.66 7.89 18.05
CA ASN A 373 17.60 7.15 19.32
C ASN A 373 16.27 6.42 19.62
N ILE A 374 15.50 6.11 18.57
CA ILE A 374 14.24 5.39 18.57
C ILE A 374 14.47 3.92 18.91
N LEU A 375 15.51 3.28 18.39
CA LEU A 375 15.88 1.90 18.71
C LEU A 375 17.26 1.87 19.39
N ASP A 376 17.54 0.76 20.05
CA ASP A 376 18.77 0.56 20.84
C ASP A 376 19.49 -0.69 20.35
N LYS A 377 20.76 -0.57 19.97
CA LYS A 377 21.54 -1.71 19.43
C LYS A 377 21.75 -2.81 20.46
N ASN A 378 21.75 -2.46 21.75
CA ASN A 378 21.98 -3.39 22.85
C ASN A 378 20.72 -4.13 23.27
N LYS A 379 19.58 -3.87 22.61
CA LYS A 379 18.31 -4.52 22.89
C LYS A 379 17.87 -5.35 21.70
N THR A 380 17.51 -6.60 21.98
CA THR A 380 16.88 -7.48 20.99
C THR A 380 15.39 -7.18 20.94
N TYR A 381 14.89 -6.84 19.75
CA TYR A 381 13.47 -6.59 19.51
C TYR A 381 12.90 -7.65 18.57
N SER A 382 11.81 -8.30 18.98
CA SER A 382 10.92 -8.94 18.01
C SER A 382 10.30 -7.89 17.07
N LYS A 383 9.86 -8.31 15.88
CA LYS A 383 9.20 -7.39 14.92
C LYS A 383 8.01 -6.66 15.55
N LYS A 384 7.24 -7.35 16.39
CA LYS A 384 6.11 -6.78 17.14
C LYS A 384 6.57 -5.71 18.15
N GLN A 385 7.62 -5.98 18.93
CA GLN A 385 8.17 -4.99 19.88
C GLN A 385 8.74 -3.77 19.15
N GLN A 386 9.44 -3.99 18.05
CA GLN A 386 9.98 -2.92 17.21
C GLN A 386 8.85 -2.02 16.68
N ASN A 387 7.82 -2.60 16.07
CA ASN A 387 6.64 -1.88 15.57
C ASN A 387 5.92 -1.11 16.68
N GLY A 388 5.76 -1.73 17.86
CA GLY A 388 5.16 -1.09 19.03
C GLY A 388 5.97 0.11 19.53
N ARG A 389 7.29 -0.05 19.63
CA ARG A 389 8.21 1.01 20.06
C ARG A 389 8.20 2.19 19.09
N VAL A 390 8.35 1.94 17.79
CA VAL A 390 8.27 2.97 16.75
C VAL A 390 6.92 3.69 16.83
N SER A 391 5.81 2.96 16.91
CA SER A 391 4.47 3.56 17.01
C SER A 391 4.32 4.47 18.23
N ASN A 392 4.82 4.03 19.39
CA ASN A 392 4.74 4.78 20.64
C ASN A 392 5.61 6.04 20.63
N VAL A 393 6.82 5.94 20.09
CA VAL A 393 7.72 7.11 19.94
C VAL A 393 7.11 8.13 19.01
N PHE A 394 6.64 7.72 17.83
CA PHE A 394 5.99 8.63 16.90
C PHE A 394 4.67 9.19 17.44
N PHE A 395 3.95 8.48 18.30
CA PHE A 395 2.80 9.04 19.00
C PHE A 395 3.19 10.20 19.92
N LYS A 396 4.24 10.03 20.74
CA LYS A 396 4.76 11.08 21.63
C LYS A 396 5.26 12.29 20.84
N LEU A 397 6.10 12.04 19.84
CA LEU A 397 6.62 13.06 18.94
C LEU A 397 5.50 13.84 18.24
N ASN A 398 4.46 13.15 17.72
CA ASN A 398 3.31 13.82 17.12
C ASN A 398 2.57 14.72 18.10
N LYS A 399 2.44 14.31 19.37
CA LYS A 399 1.79 15.13 20.41
C LYS A 399 2.59 16.40 20.67
N SER A 400 3.91 16.27 20.85
CA SER A 400 4.81 17.41 21.08
C SER A 400 4.87 18.35 19.88
N LEU A 401 5.05 17.81 18.67
CA LEU A 401 5.07 18.59 17.43
C LEU A 401 3.77 19.39 17.27
N LYS A 402 2.61 18.75 17.43
CA LYS A 402 1.31 19.44 17.30
C LYS A 402 1.15 20.56 18.33
N SER A 403 1.51 20.30 19.58
CA SER A 403 1.47 21.30 20.63
C SER A 403 2.36 22.49 20.28
N TYR A 404 3.59 22.23 19.85
CA TYR A 404 4.56 23.25 19.50
C TYR A 404 4.10 24.11 18.32
N LEU A 405 3.70 23.48 17.22
CA LEU A 405 3.24 24.17 16.02
C LEU A 405 1.94 24.95 16.29
N SER A 406 1.05 24.45 17.16
CA SER A 406 -0.19 25.18 17.51
C SER A 406 0.05 26.47 18.27
N VAL A 407 1.20 26.60 18.96
CA VAL A 407 1.57 27.82 19.69
C VAL A 407 2.33 28.78 18.79
N ASN A 408 3.29 28.28 18.01
CA ASN A 408 4.20 29.12 17.23
C ASN A 408 3.68 29.46 15.82
N LEU A 409 2.81 28.63 15.25
CA LEU A 409 2.23 28.80 13.91
C LEU A 409 0.70 28.80 13.96
N LYS A 410 0.11 29.59 14.87
CA LYS A 410 -1.34 29.65 15.15
C LYS A 410 -2.21 29.92 13.93
N SER A 411 -1.70 30.64 12.94
CA SER A 411 -2.41 30.98 11.70
C SER A 411 -2.50 29.83 10.70
N LEU A 412 -1.74 28.74 10.90
CA LEU A 412 -1.72 27.58 10.03
C LEU A 412 -2.51 26.42 10.65
N ASP A 413 -3.41 25.78 9.89
CA ASP A 413 -4.18 24.62 10.37
C ASP A 413 -3.36 23.32 10.37
N LEU A 414 -2.38 23.25 11.28
CA LEU A 414 -1.44 22.13 11.38
C LEU A 414 -1.92 21.00 12.31
N ARG A 415 -3.15 21.09 12.86
CA ARG A 415 -3.70 20.16 13.86
C ARG A 415 -3.87 18.72 13.34
N LYS A 416 -4.13 18.56 12.04
CA LYS A 416 -4.32 17.25 11.39
C LYS A 416 -3.00 16.60 10.94
N LYS A 417 -1.87 17.29 11.07
CA LYS A 417 -0.58 16.85 10.49
C LYS A 417 0.09 15.82 11.39
N SER A 418 0.88 14.95 10.78
CA SER A 418 1.67 13.93 11.46
C SER A 418 2.96 13.67 10.72
N TYR A 419 3.92 12.95 11.28
CA TYR A 419 5.13 12.54 10.56
C TYR A 419 4.84 11.80 9.24
N TYR A 420 3.70 11.12 9.11
CA TYR A 420 3.26 10.52 7.85
C TYR A 420 2.91 11.52 6.75
N THR A 421 2.88 12.81 7.07
CA THR A 421 2.61 13.91 6.12
C THR A 421 3.83 14.25 5.29
N THR A 422 5.04 14.08 5.84
CA THR A 422 6.31 14.48 5.20
C THR A 422 6.46 13.90 3.79
N ARG A 423 6.11 12.63 3.58
CA ARG A 423 6.12 11.98 2.25
C ARG A 423 5.19 12.65 1.26
N PHE A 424 3.94 12.88 1.69
CA PHE A 424 2.96 13.54 0.84
C PHE A 424 3.42 14.95 0.51
N THR A 425 3.91 15.70 1.50
CA THR A 425 4.45 17.05 1.32
C THR A 425 5.63 17.06 0.36
N PHE A 426 6.63 16.21 0.57
CA PHE A 426 7.84 16.15 -0.26
C PHE A 426 7.48 15.91 -1.73
N LEU A 427 6.66 14.90 -2.01
CA LEU A 427 6.24 14.57 -3.37
C LEU A 427 5.37 15.67 -3.98
N THR A 428 4.48 16.27 -3.18
CA THR A 428 3.60 17.33 -3.67
C THR A 428 4.39 18.60 -3.98
N VAL A 429 5.26 19.05 -3.08
CA VAL A 429 6.12 20.23 -3.29
C VAL A 429 7.05 20.01 -4.47
N GLY A 430 7.72 18.84 -4.54
CA GLY A 430 8.58 18.48 -5.68
C GLY A 430 7.86 18.57 -7.03
N TYR A 431 6.60 18.14 -7.07
CA TYR A 431 5.78 18.27 -8.28
C TYR A 431 5.49 19.72 -8.65
N HIS A 432 5.14 20.55 -7.68
CA HIS A 432 4.83 21.98 -7.93
C HIS A 432 6.02 22.79 -8.38
N ILE A 433 7.23 22.44 -7.92
CA ILE A 433 8.47 23.07 -8.40
C ILE A 433 8.98 22.47 -9.71
N GLY A 434 8.21 21.59 -10.36
CA GLY A 434 8.49 21.08 -11.71
C GLY A 434 9.30 19.78 -11.79
N VAL A 435 9.53 19.07 -10.67
CA VAL A 435 10.22 17.76 -10.72
C VAL A 435 9.36 16.73 -11.45
N ASN A 436 9.97 15.99 -12.36
CA ASN A 436 9.29 14.98 -13.16
C ASN A 436 8.59 13.92 -12.28
N ALA A 437 7.31 13.64 -12.56
CA ALA A 437 6.51 12.70 -11.79
C ALA A 437 7.08 11.27 -11.75
N LYS A 438 7.81 10.83 -12.78
CA LYS A 438 8.50 9.53 -12.78
C LYS A 438 9.66 9.51 -11.81
N HIS A 439 10.47 10.59 -11.75
CA HIS A 439 11.54 10.72 -10.77
C HIS A 439 10.97 10.75 -9.34
N LEU A 440 9.89 11.51 -9.11
CA LEU A 440 9.20 11.52 -7.81
C LEU A 440 8.64 10.14 -7.43
N ALA A 441 8.13 9.36 -8.38
CA ALA A 441 7.66 8.01 -8.14
C ALA A 441 8.81 7.06 -7.75
N GLN A 442 9.97 7.18 -8.43
CA GLN A 442 11.19 6.43 -8.12
C GLN A 442 11.70 6.76 -6.72
N MET A 443 11.82 8.05 -6.36
CA MET A 443 12.16 8.52 -5.01
C MET A 443 11.17 7.98 -3.96
N ALA A 444 9.90 7.89 -4.33
CA ALA A 444 8.86 7.31 -3.49
C ALA A 444 8.86 5.76 -3.47
N GLY A 445 9.72 5.06 -4.20
CA GLY A 445 9.67 3.59 -4.33
C GLY A 445 8.27 3.08 -4.68
N HIS A 446 7.53 3.84 -5.49
CA HIS A 446 6.15 3.59 -5.88
C HIS A 446 6.03 3.58 -7.41
N SER A 447 4.98 2.95 -7.91
CA SER A 447 4.60 3.10 -9.32
C SER A 447 4.06 4.51 -9.60
N GLU A 448 4.19 5.00 -10.83
CA GLU A 448 3.64 6.31 -11.23
C GLU A 448 2.15 6.44 -10.88
N LYS A 449 1.38 5.35 -11.02
CA LYS A 449 -0.04 5.29 -10.70
C LYS A 449 -0.32 5.49 -9.21
N GLU A 450 0.50 4.92 -8.33
CA GLU A 450 0.40 5.14 -6.88
C GLU A 450 0.77 6.59 -6.53
N THR A 451 1.80 7.13 -7.20
CA THR A 451 2.27 8.50 -6.97
C THR A 451 1.25 9.56 -7.39
N ARG A 452 0.44 9.34 -8.43
CA ARG A 452 -0.65 10.26 -8.84
C ARG A 452 -1.62 10.59 -7.70
N THR A 453 -1.89 9.65 -6.80
CA THR A 453 -2.76 9.90 -5.63
C THR A 453 -2.20 10.95 -4.67
N TYR A 454 -0.88 11.22 -4.75
CA TYR A 454 -0.19 12.26 -3.98
C TYR A 454 -0.17 13.62 -4.69
N LEU A 455 -0.11 13.64 -6.03
CA LEU A 455 0.15 14.83 -6.86
C LEU A 455 -1.12 15.66 -7.20
N GLU A 456 -2.32 15.12 -6.99
CA GLU A 456 -3.59 15.77 -7.37
C GLU A 456 -3.98 17.02 -6.52
N SER A 457 -3.14 17.46 -5.59
CA SER A 457 -3.18 18.80 -4.98
C SER A 457 -1.95 19.48 -5.53
N TYR A 458 -1.97 20.64 -6.18
CA TYR A 458 -2.61 21.93 -5.87
C TYR A 458 -3.35 22.48 -7.08
N ASN A 459 -4.00 21.58 -7.81
CA ASN A 459 -4.58 21.90 -9.10
C ASN A 459 -5.63 23.02 -9.05
N GLN A 460 -6.17 23.46 -7.89
CA GLN A 460 -7.10 24.60 -7.89
C GLN A 460 -6.42 25.94 -8.19
N LYS A 461 -5.23 26.22 -7.63
CA LYS A 461 -4.51 27.47 -7.93
C LYS A 461 -3.90 27.41 -9.32
N GLU A 462 -3.35 26.26 -9.68
CA GLU A 462 -2.80 26.02 -11.01
C GLU A 462 -3.90 26.03 -12.07
N MET A 463 -5.04 25.36 -11.88
CA MET A 463 -6.21 25.50 -12.75
C MET A 463 -6.79 26.90 -12.71
N ALA A 464 -6.77 27.62 -11.58
CA ALA A 464 -7.21 29.01 -11.58
C ALA A 464 -6.26 29.88 -12.42
N LYS A 465 -4.94 29.64 -12.34
CA LYS A 465 -3.93 30.31 -13.15
C LYS A 465 -4.06 29.94 -14.63
N ILE A 466 -4.15 28.65 -14.96
CA ILE A 466 -4.37 28.12 -16.31
C ILE A 466 -5.70 28.65 -16.86
N ASN A 467 -6.78 28.62 -16.09
CA ASN A 467 -8.07 29.18 -16.51
C ASN A 467 -7.97 30.69 -16.72
N SER A 468 -7.20 31.41 -15.89
CA SER A 468 -6.92 32.83 -16.06
C SER A 468 -6.10 33.09 -17.34
N GLU A 469 -5.06 32.30 -17.60
CA GLU A 469 -4.25 32.37 -18.82
C GLU A 469 -5.06 32.01 -20.08
N ILE A 470 -5.94 31.01 -20.00
CA ILE A 470 -6.89 30.65 -21.06
C ILE A 470 -7.89 31.80 -21.29
N TRP A 471 -8.40 32.41 -20.22
CA TRP A 471 -9.40 33.47 -20.27
C TRP A 471 -8.85 34.80 -20.79
N HIS A 472 -7.61 35.15 -20.40
CA HIS A 472 -6.96 36.41 -20.77
C HIS A 472 -6.06 36.30 -22.01
N GLY A 473 -5.86 35.08 -22.54
CA GLY A 473 -4.85 34.79 -23.56
C GLY A 473 -3.44 34.77 -22.95
N LYS A 474 -2.60 33.83 -23.40
CA LYS A 474 -1.19 33.78 -22.98
C LYS A 474 -0.52 35.13 -23.27
N LYS A 475 -0.06 35.84 -22.25
CA LYS A 475 0.97 36.87 -22.43
C LYS A 475 2.29 36.13 -22.62
N GLU A 476 2.90 36.32 -23.79
CA GLU A 476 4.23 35.80 -24.13
C GLU A 476 5.31 36.28 -23.16
#